data_AF-L5NWG9-F1
#
_entry.id   AF-L5NWG9-F1
#
_cell.length_a   1.000
_cell.length_b   1.000
_cell.length_c   1.000
_cell.angle_alpha   90.00
_cell.angle_beta   90.00
_cell.angle_gamma   90.00
#
_symmetry.space_group_name_H-M   'P 1'
#
loop_
_entity.id
_entity.type
_entity.pdbx_description
1 polymer ?
#
loop_
_entity_poly.entity_id
_entity_poly.type
_entity_poly.pdbx_seq_one_letter_code
_entity_poly.pdbx_strand_id
1 'polypeptide(L)'
;MTTVHYEDREVTWQLTPGQVPLASALVMAKLYLEHELTPQTDPEGRPFVGLAERGPVQVFEEIPPEPVEYVYLDGVRTLEEFPEFLTVDDDFRAVFDRMAPARSSTSR
;
A
#
# COMPACT_ATOMS: atom_id res chain seq x y z
N MET A 1 13.28 -11.27 -10.47
CA MET A 1 12.43 -10.07 -10.56
C MET A 1 11.38 -10.36 -11.62
N THR A 2 10.10 -10.40 -11.25
CA THR A 2 9.01 -10.68 -12.19
C THR A 2 8.22 -9.40 -12.37
N THR A 3 8.07 -8.95 -13.60
CA THR A 3 7.34 -7.74 -13.97
C THR A 3 6.07 -8.18 -14.68
N VAL A 4 4.90 -7.68 -14.25
CA VAL A 4 3.64 -7.91 -14.97
C VAL A 4 3.35 -6.69 -15.80
N HIS A 5 3.21 -6.90 -17.10
CA HIS A 5 2.77 -5.88 -18.06
C HIS A 5 1.28 -6.09 -18.32
N TYR A 6 0.48 -5.07 -18.07
CA TYR A 6 -0.91 -5.00 -18.54
C TYR A 6 -0.93 -4.17 -19.82
N GLU A 7 -1.27 -4.81 -20.95
CA GLU A 7 -1.28 -4.17 -22.29
C GLU A 7 -2.36 -3.09 -22.41
N ASP A 8 -3.38 -3.16 -21.58
CA ASP A 8 -4.58 -2.34 -21.59
C ASP A 8 -4.46 -1.05 -20.77
N ARG A 9 -3.40 -0.87 -19.98
CA ARG A 9 -3.22 0.33 -19.13
C ARG A 9 -1.83 0.96 -19.15
N GLU A 10 -0.88 0.45 -19.95
CA GLU A 10 0.52 0.92 -19.98
C GLU A 10 1.19 1.04 -18.59
N VAL A 11 0.72 0.30 -17.58
CA VAL A 11 1.31 0.30 -16.24
C VAL A 11 2.18 -0.94 -16.05
N THR A 12 3.39 -0.72 -15.52
CA THR A 12 4.35 -1.78 -15.21
C THR A 12 4.47 -1.91 -13.69
N TRP A 13 4.04 -3.04 -13.14
CA TRP A 13 4.15 -3.32 -11.70
C TRP A 13 5.30 -4.32 -11.43
N GLN A 14 6.20 -3.97 -10.51
CA GLN A 14 7.17 -4.93 -9.98
C GLN A 14 6.49 -5.86 -8.98
N LEU A 15 6.53 -7.18 -9.21
CA LEU A 15 6.07 -8.15 -8.22
C LEU A 15 7.11 -8.25 -7.09
N THR A 16 6.73 -7.82 -5.89
CA THR A 16 7.49 -8.06 -4.67
C THR A 16 7.53 -9.57 -4.41
N PRO A 17 8.71 -10.21 -4.24
CA PRO A 17 8.79 -11.64 -4.00
C PRO A 17 8.30 -12.00 -2.59
N GLY A 18 7.09 -12.56 -2.47
CA GLY A 18 6.56 -13.10 -1.22
C GLY A 18 5.03 -13.08 -1.16
N GLN A 19 4.44 -13.86 -0.25
CA GLN A 19 3.06 -13.62 0.18
C GLN A 19 3.06 -12.29 0.93
N VAL A 20 2.65 -11.21 0.26
CA VAL A 20 2.44 -9.92 0.92
C VAL A 20 1.12 -10.01 1.69
N PRO A 21 1.05 -9.59 2.97
CA PRO A 21 -0.22 -9.50 3.67
C PRO A 21 -1.25 -8.72 2.84
N LEU A 22 -2.50 -9.20 2.82
CA LEU A 22 -3.58 -8.52 2.09
C LEU A 22 -3.70 -7.05 2.51
N ALA A 23 -3.46 -6.75 3.79
CA ALA A 23 -3.47 -5.38 4.31
C ALA A 23 -2.38 -4.50 3.66
N SER A 24 -1.13 -4.95 3.57
CA SER A 24 -0.07 -4.24 2.82
C SER A 24 -0.41 -4.05 1.34
N ALA A 25 -1.08 -5.01 0.69
CA ALA A 25 -1.51 -4.81 -0.71
C ALA A 25 -2.60 -3.73 -0.81
N LEU A 26 -3.56 -3.75 0.10
CA LEU A 26 -4.68 -2.83 0.12
C LEU A 26 -4.29 -1.42 0.56
N VAL A 27 -3.27 -1.25 1.42
CA VAL A 27 -2.80 0.08 1.83
C VAL A 27 -2.25 0.85 0.63
N MET A 28 -1.57 0.17 -0.30
CA MET A 28 -1.06 0.78 -1.54
C MET A 28 -2.21 1.21 -2.46
N ALA A 29 -3.24 0.38 -2.61
CA ALA A 29 -4.42 0.73 -3.40
C ALA A 29 -5.19 1.91 -2.77
N LYS A 30 -5.33 1.92 -1.45
CA LYS A 30 -6.03 2.98 -0.70
C LYS A 30 -5.28 4.31 -0.77
N LEU A 31 -3.94 4.30 -0.74
CA LEU A 31 -3.11 5.48 -0.97
C LEU A 31 -3.43 6.15 -2.31
N TYR A 32 -3.52 5.37 -3.38
CA TYR A 32 -3.87 5.91 -4.70
C TYR A 32 -5.30 6.43 -4.74
N LEU A 33 -6.26 5.71 -4.14
CA LEU A 33 -7.68 6.13 -4.17
C LEU A 33 -7.98 7.40 -3.37
N GLU A 34 -7.24 7.66 -2.28
CA GLU A 34 -7.49 8.84 -1.42
C GLU A 34 -6.60 10.04 -1.77
N HIS A 35 -5.37 9.78 -2.21
CA HIS A 35 -4.37 10.84 -2.39
C HIS A 35 -3.82 10.92 -3.82
N GLU A 36 -4.27 10.04 -4.73
CA GLU A 36 -3.79 9.95 -6.12
C GLU A 36 -2.26 9.68 -6.23
N LEU A 37 -1.68 9.10 -5.18
CA LEU A 37 -0.25 8.79 -5.10
C LEU A 37 0.05 7.31 -5.29
N THR A 38 1.13 7.02 -6.00
CA THR A 38 1.76 5.70 -6.00
C THR A 38 2.91 5.67 -5.01
N PRO A 39 3.07 4.57 -4.24
CA PRO A 39 4.23 4.43 -3.37
C PRO A 39 5.52 4.39 -4.18
N GLN A 40 6.56 4.99 -3.63
CA GLN A 40 7.92 4.91 -4.15
C GLN A 40 8.60 3.66 -3.60
N THR A 41 9.71 3.26 -4.21
CA THR A 41 10.45 2.06 -3.83
C THR A 41 11.85 2.45 -3.39
N ASP A 42 12.27 1.99 -2.21
CA ASP A 42 13.64 2.19 -1.72
C ASP A 42 14.65 1.25 -2.44
N PRO A 43 15.97 1.42 -2.24
CA PRO A 43 16.97 0.56 -2.88
C PRO A 43 16.81 -0.94 -2.56
N GLU A 44 16.20 -1.27 -1.43
CA GLU A 44 15.90 -2.62 -0.98
C GLU A 44 14.61 -3.19 -1.58
N GLY A 45 13.88 -2.41 -2.39
CA GLY A 45 12.65 -2.85 -3.04
C GLY A 45 11.39 -2.67 -2.20
N ARG A 46 11.44 -1.89 -1.11
CA ARG A 46 10.34 -1.73 -0.16
C ARG A 46 9.49 -0.50 -0.52
N PRO A 47 8.15 -0.66 -0.62
CA PRO A 47 7.26 0.44 -0.90
C PRO A 47 7.14 1.41 0.28
N PHE A 48 7.25 2.70 0.01
CA PHE A 48 7.11 3.76 1.01
C PHE A 48 6.48 5.03 0.42
N VAL A 49 6.00 5.92 1.29
CA VAL A 49 5.57 7.28 0.95
C VAL A 49 6.19 8.26 1.94
N GLY A 50 6.44 9.50 1.51
CA GLY A 50 6.79 10.57 2.43
C GLY A 50 5.53 11.06 3.15
N LEU A 51 5.63 11.43 4.41
CA LEU A 51 4.56 12.06 5.17
C LEU A 51 5.02 13.44 5.63
N ALA A 52 4.36 14.47 5.10
CA ALA A 52 4.55 15.86 5.49
C ALA A 52 3.39 16.31 6.41
N GLU A 53 3.46 17.53 6.95
CA GLU A 53 2.37 18.07 7.79
C GLU A 53 1.01 18.09 7.06
N ARG A 54 1.04 18.25 5.73
CA ARG A 54 -0.16 18.33 4.89
C ARG A 54 -0.67 16.98 4.38
N GLY A 55 0.03 15.89 4.69
CA GLY A 55 -0.33 14.54 4.27
C GLY A 55 0.77 13.84 3.47
N PRO A 56 0.43 12.71 2.82
CA PRO A 56 1.40 11.92 2.08
C PRO A 56 1.89 12.67 0.82
N VAL A 57 3.17 12.53 0.50
CA VAL A 57 3.85 13.18 -0.63
C VAL A 57 4.86 12.24 -1.30
N GLN A 58 5.15 12.50 -2.58
CA GLN A 58 6.31 11.91 -3.26
C GLN A 58 7.58 12.70 -2.90
N VAL A 59 8.72 12.01 -2.80
CA VAL A 59 9.97 12.60 -2.29
C VAL A 59 11.11 12.60 -3.32
N PHE A 60 10.97 11.85 -4.41
CA PHE A 60 11.98 11.78 -5.48
C PHE A 60 11.76 12.78 -6.61
N GLU A 61 10.53 13.31 -6.77
CA GLU A 61 10.22 14.22 -7.88
C GLU A 61 10.59 15.68 -7.57
N GLU A 62 10.53 16.11 -6.31
CA GLU A 62 10.93 17.44 -5.86
C GLU A 62 11.51 17.36 -4.44
N ILE A 63 12.53 18.20 -4.13
CA ILE A 63 12.99 18.35 -2.73
C ILE A 63 11.79 18.89 -1.94
N PRO A 64 11.24 18.12 -0.98
CA PRO A 64 10.08 18.58 -0.28
C PRO A 64 10.43 19.88 0.46
N PRO A 65 9.56 20.91 0.41
CA PRO A 65 9.82 22.20 1.04
C PRO A 65 9.86 22.11 2.58
N GLU A 66 9.49 20.96 3.13
CA GLU A 66 9.38 20.66 4.54
C GLU A 66 9.99 19.28 4.85
N PRO A 67 10.43 19.03 6.10
CA PRO A 67 10.86 17.70 6.53
C PRO A 67 9.74 16.67 6.32
N VAL A 68 10.12 15.49 5.86
CA VAL A 68 9.19 14.38 5.61
C VAL A 68 9.59 13.16 6.42
N GLU A 69 8.60 12.46 6.97
CA GLU A 69 8.78 11.14 7.56
C GLU A 69 8.59 10.06 6.50
N TYR A 70 9.37 8.99 6.55
CA TYR A 70 9.25 7.88 5.60
C TYR A 70 8.33 6.80 6.19
N VAL A 71 7.18 6.59 5.56
CA VAL A 71 6.19 5.58 5.98
C VAL A 71 6.26 4.39 5.04
N TYR A 72 6.72 3.26 5.57
CA TYR A 72 6.81 2.00 4.84
C TYR A 72 5.49 1.24 4.84
N LEU A 73 5.08 0.75 3.67
CA LEU A 73 3.76 0.16 3.45
C LEU A 73 3.76 -1.37 3.39
N ASP A 74 4.95 -1.99 3.36
CA ASP A 74 5.12 -3.44 3.32
C ASP A 74 4.90 -4.13 4.67
N GLY A 75 4.97 -3.38 5.77
CA GLY A 75 4.85 -3.90 7.14
C GLY A 75 3.41 -4.09 7.65
N VAL A 76 2.39 -3.63 6.92
CA VAL A 76 0.99 -3.57 7.39
C VAL A 76 0.31 -4.95 7.35
N ARG A 77 0.01 -5.52 8.51
CA ARG A 77 -0.55 -6.87 8.64
C ARG A 77 -2.06 -6.90 8.77
N THR A 78 -2.63 -5.88 9.40
CA THR A 78 -4.06 -5.77 9.64
C THR A 78 -4.57 -4.38 9.26
N LEU A 79 -5.89 -4.20 9.19
CA LEU A 79 -6.48 -2.89 8.89
C LEU A 79 -6.23 -1.86 9.99
N GLU A 80 -6.05 -2.31 11.23
CA GLU A 80 -5.76 -1.44 12.39
C GLU A 80 -4.34 -0.85 12.33
N GLU A 81 -3.45 -1.43 11.54
CA GLU A 81 -2.09 -0.95 11.32
C GLU A 81 -2.00 0.02 10.13
N PHE A 82 -3.14 0.40 9.52
CA PHE A 82 -3.13 1.38 8.45
C PHE A 82 -2.59 2.73 8.96
N PRO A 83 -1.77 3.43 8.16
CA PRO A 83 -1.36 4.79 8.48
C PRO A 83 -2.58 5.69 8.71
N GLU A 84 -2.48 6.59 9.69
CA GLU A 84 -3.60 7.43 10.13
C GLU A 84 -4.15 8.36 9.02
N PHE A 85 -3.34 8.67 8.01
CA PHE A 85 -3.75 9.47 6.86
C PHE A 85 -4.59 8.70 5.83
N LEU A 86 -4.84 7.40 6.04
CA LEU A 86 -5.72 6.58 5.22
C LEU A 86 -6.96 6.16 6.00
N THR A 87 -8.11 6.27 5.35
CA THR A 87 -9.39 5.95 5.99
C THR A 87 -9.70 4.45 5.93
N VAL A 88 -10.10 3.85 7.04
CA VAL A 88 -10.66 2.48 7.07
C VAL A 88 -12.13 2.55 7.47
N ASP A 89 -13.00 2.66 6.47
CA ASP A 89 -14.45 2.64 6.62
C ASP A 89 -15.02 1.21 6.56
N ASP A 90 -16.32 1.09 6.80
CA ASP A 90 -17.01 -0.21 6.85
C ASP A 90 -17.09 -0.88 5.48
N ASP A 91 -17.19 -0.11 4.40
CA ASP A 91 -17.21 -0.63 3.03
C ASP A 91 -15.85 -1.28 2.69
N PHE A 92 -14.75 -0.62 3.07
CA PHE A 92 -13.40 -1.14 2.88
C PHE A 92 -13.15 -2.38 3.76
N ARG A 93 -13.62 -2.37 5.02
CA ARG A 93 -13.59 -3.57 5.88
C ARG A 93 -14.32 -4.74 5.23
N ALA A 94 -15.51 -4.51 4.65
CA ALA A 94 -16.28 -5.54 3.96
C ALA A 94 -15.56 -6.10 2.72
N VAL A 95 -14.77 -5.28 2.01
CA VAL A 95 -13.91 -5.74 0.90
C VAL A 95 -12.77 -6.60 1.43
N PHE A 96 -12.09 -6.15 2.47
CA PHE A 96 -11.01 -6.91 3.12
C PHE A 96 -11.51 -8.29 3.57
N ASP A 97 -12.63 -8.36 4.29
CA ASP A 97 -13.18 -9.62 4.80
C ASP A 97 -13.57 -10.60 3.69
N ARG A 98 -14.02 -10.09 2.54
CA ARG A 98 -14.38 -10.91 1.37
C ARG A 98 -13.16 -11.47 0.65
N MET A 99 -12.07 -10.71 0.63
CA MET A 99 -10.80 -11.10 -0.01
C MET A 99 -9.91 -11.91 0.92
N ALA A 100 -10.06 -11.74 2.23
CA ALA A 100 -9.33 -12.50 3.22
C ALA A 100 -9.64 -13.99 3.02
N PRO A 101 -8.62 -14.87 3.00
CA PRO A 101 -8.86 -16.31 2.86
C PRO A 101 -9.80 -16.76 3.98
N ALA A 102 -10.85 -17.49 3.61
CA ALA A 102 -11.79 -18.05 4.57
C ALA A 102 -10.98 -18.75 5.66
N ARG A 103 -11.14 -18.32 6.92
CA ARG A 103 -10.53 -19.02 8.06
C ARG A 103 -10.97 -20.46 7.94
N SER A 104 -10.05 -21.35 7.57
CA SER A 104 -10.33 -22.77 7.42
C SER A 104 -10.99 -23.23 8.71
N SER A 105 -12.29 -23.49 8.68
CA SER A 105 -12.97 -24.14 9.79
C SER A 105 -12.46 -25.57 9.78
N THR A 106 -11.34 -25.81 10.47
CA THR A 106 -10.93 -27.16 10.83
C THR A 106 -11.98 -27.63 11.83
N SER A 107 -13.08 -28.19 11.31
CA SER A 107 -14.00 -28.99 12.12
C SER A 107 -13.16 -30.11 12.72
N ARG A 108 -13.04 -30.10 14.04
CA ARG A 108 -12.52 -31.21 14.82
C ARG A 108 -13.56 -32.32 14.89
#